data_AF-A0ABD1EBS2-F1
#
_entry.id   AF-A0ABD1EBS2-F1
#
_cell.length_a   1.000
_cell.length_b   1.000
_cell.length_c   1.000
_cell.angle_alpha   90.00
_cell.angle_beta   90.00
_cell.angle_gamma   90.00
#
_symmetry.space_group_name_H-M   'P 1'
#
loop_
_entity.id
_entity.type
_entity.pdbx_description
1 polymer ?
#
loop_
_entity_poly.entity_id
_entity_poly.type
_entity_poly.pdbx_seq_one_letter_code
_entity_poly.pdbx_strand_id
1 'polypeptide(L)'
;MSLIPYSCSESDNASSINILESEELNIEVNNELKKRKRTNKENWTRVKNKRLRMEGQKYLWSNKTEDGKIQQTSERIARSLKPACKSEACRKSTKRRCIEFSERIRKNIFHKF
;
A
#
# COMPACT_ATOMS: atom_id res chain seq x y z
N MET A 1 -22.79 23.70 -26.86
CA MET A 1 -22.40 22.62 -25.92
C MET A 1 -23.00 22.96 -24.56
N SER A 2 -24.16 22.40 -24.28
CA SER A 2 -24.98 22.69 -23.10
C SER A 2 -24.48 21.87 -21.91
N LEU A 3 -24.33 22.54 -20.75
CA LEU A 3 -23.91 22.00 -19.45
C LEU A 3 -24.96 21.08 -18.83
N ILE A 4 -24.56 20.03 -18.09
CA ILE A 4 -25.25 19.62 -16.84
C ILE A 4 -24.22 19.10 -15.81
N PRO A 5 -24.23 19.61 -14.57
CA PRO A 5 -23.35 19.21 -13.47
C PRO A 5 -23.86 17.95 -12.76
N TYR A 6 -22.95 17.08 -12.30
CA TYR A 6 -23.29 15.88 -11.53
C TYR A 6 -23.70 16.25 -10.09
N SER A 7 -25.01 16.15 -9.81
CA SER A 7 -25.58 16.09 -8.47
C SER A 7 -25.37 14.68 -7.89
N CYS A 8 -24.89 14.61 -6.65
CA CYS A 8 -24.79 13.36 -5.90
C CYS A 8 -25.99 13.30 -4.95
N SER A 9 -26.99 12.48 -5.29
CA SER A 9 -28.14 12.20 -4.44
C SER A 9 -27.84 11.01 -3.53
N GLU A 10 -27.90 11.25 -2.22
CA GLU A 10 -28.00 10.24 -1.17
C GLU A 10 -29.29 9.42 -1.35
N SER A 11 -29.20 8.10 -1.19
CA SER A 11 -30.33 7.31 -0.72
C SER A 11 -29.85 6.13 0.12
N ASP A 12 -30.27 6.16 1.38
CA ASP A 12 -30.19 5.09 2.35
C ASP A 12 -31.03 3.89 1.89
N ASN A 13 -30.54 2.68 2.18
CA ASN A 13 -31.46 1.58 2.44
C ASN A 13 -30.85 0.59 3.43
N ALA A 14 -31.42 0.62 4.64
CA ALA A 14 -31.12 -0.31 5.71
C ALA A 14 -31.81 -1.65 5.46
N SER A 15 -31.13 -2.77 5.71
CA SER A 15 -31.80 -4.03 5.98
C SER A 15 -31.19 -4.74 7.18
N SER A 16 -32.11 -5.04 8.09
CA SER A 16 -31.96 -5.51 9.46
C SER A 16 -31.67 -7.01 9.50
N ILE A 17 -30.81 -7.46 10.41
CA ILE A 17 -30.80 -8.86 10.87
C ILE A 17 -30.88 -8.86 12.40
N ASN A 18 -31.88 -9.59 12.89
CA ASN A 18 -32.32 -9.69 14.28
C ASN A 18 -31.37 -10.49 15.18
N ILE A 19 -31.48 -10.18 16.47
CA ILE A 19 -30.67 -10.55 17.64
C ILE A 19 -31.29 -11.75 18.37
N LEU A 20 -30.46 -12.65 18.95
CA LEU A 20 -30.57 -13.26 20.30
C LEU A 20 -29.36 -14.23 20.49
N GLU A 21 -28.70 -14.42 21.64
CA GLU A 21 -28.99 -14.23 23.07
C GLU A 21 -27.62 -14.18 23.80
N SER A 22 -27.34 -13.12 24.57
CA SER A 22 -27.22 -13.06 26.04
C SER A 22 -25.83 -13.39 26.62
N GLU A 23 -25.11 -12.33 26.99
CA GLU A 23 -24.24 -12.33 28.17
C GLU A 23 -24.27 -10.91 28.73
N GLU A 24 -24.89 -10.77 29.91
CA GLU A 24 -25.06 -9.51 30.62
C GLU A 24 -23.70 -8.93 30.99
N LEU A 25 -23.34 -7.80 30.37
CA LEU A 25 -22.33 -6.90 30.91
C LEU A 25 -22.97 -5.53 31.12
N ASN A 26 -23.23 -5.22 32.39
CA ASN A 26 -23.52 -3.88 32.88
C ASN A 26 -22.35 -2.96 32.53
N ILE A 27 -22.40 -2.32 31.36
CA ILE A 27 -21.49 -1.23 31.00
C ILE A 27 -22.24 0.05 31.31
N GLU A 28 -21.89 0.64 32.44
CA GLU A 28 -22.29 1.98 32.84
C GLU A 28 -21.88 2.95 31.72
N VAL A 29 -22.86 3.38 30.92
CA VAL A 29 -22.63 4.23 29.75
C VAL A 29 -22.36 5.66 30.23
N ASN A 30 -21.11 5.92 30.62
CA ASN A 30 -20.60 7.28 30.66
C ASN A 30 -20.55 7.80 29.22
N ASN A 31 -21.61 8.51 28.83
CA ASN A 31 -21.76 9.22 27.56
C ASN A 31 -20.85 10.48 27.51
N GLU A 32 -19.59 10.34 27.90
CA GLU A 32 -18.59 11.31 27.51
C GLU A 32 -18.29 11.08 26.03
N LEU A 33 -18.73 12.01 25.17
CA LEU A 33 -18.35 12.07 23.76
C LEU A 33 -16.84 11.90 23.63
N LYS A 34 -16.39 10.66 23.33
CA LYS A 34 -14.98 10.34 23.14
C LYS A 34 -14.47 11.22 22.00
N LYS A 35 -13.71 12.26 22.35
CA LYS A 35 -13.03 13.12 21.38
C LYS A 35 -12.23 12.21 20.45
N ARG A 36 -12.55 12.24 19.16
CA ARG A 36 -11.83 11.44 18.15
C ARG A 36 -10.35 11.79 18.24
N LYS A 37 -9.51 10.82 18.62
CA LYS A 37 -8.06 11.00 18.65
C LYS A 37 -7.59 11.36 17.24
N ARG A 38 -6.76 12.41 17.13
CA ARG A 38 -6.16 12.78 15.84
C ARG A 38 -5.28 11.63 15.36
N THR A 39 -5.59 11.09 14.19
CA THR A 39 -4.78 10.03 13.58
C THR A 39 -3.43 10.58 13.12
N ASN A 40 -2.34 9.90 13.50
CA ASN A 40 -1.01 10.23 12.99
C ASN A 40 -0.96 10.01 11.47
N LYS A 41 -0.51 11.03 10.72
CA LYS A 41 -0.37 11.00 9.26
C LYS A 41 0.56 9.88 8.78
N GLU A 42 1.54 9.48 9.57
CA GLU A 42 2.47 8.38 9.23
C GLU A 42 1.76 7.03 9.13
N ASN A 43 0.65 6.87 9.85
CA ASN A 43 -0.15 5.65 9.83
C ASN A 43 -1.10 5.59 8.63
N TRP A 44 -1.19 6.64 7.83
CA TRP A 44 -1.98 6.60 6.59
C TRP A 44 -1.36 5.58 5.64
N THR A 45 -2.17 4.65 5.13
CA THR A 45 -1.70 3.52 4.31
C THR A 45 -0.86 3.98 3.13
N ARG A 46 -1.22 5.11 2.49
CA ARG A 46 -0.43 5.71 1.40
C ARG A 46 0.96 6.17 1.85
N VAL A 47 1.06 6.81 3.01
CA VAL A 47 2.33 7.31 3.57
C VAL A 47 3.19 6.12 4.00
N LYS A 48 2.61 5.17 4.72
CA LYS A 48 3.26 3.92 5.14
C LYS A 48 3.80 3.15 3.94
N ASN A 49 2.99 2.93 2.90
CA ASN A 49 3.42 2.18 1.70
C ASN A 49 4.48 2.93 0.89
N LYS A 50 4.44 4.28 0.86
CA LYS A 50 5.52 5.07 0.26
C LYS A 50 6.84 4.82 0.99
N ARG A 51 6.84 4.88 2.32
CA ARG A 51 8.04 4.60 3.14
C ARG A 51 8.57 3.20 2.88
N LEU A 52 7.70 2.18 2.99
CA LEU A 52 8.08 0.78 2.74
C LEU A 52 8.66 0.57 1.33
N ARG A 53 8.09 1.23 0.30
CA ARG A 53 8.62 1.18 -1.07
C ARG A 53 10.03 1.77 -1.16
N MET A 54 10.30 2.89 -0.50
CA MET A 54 11.62 3.53 -0.52
C MET A 54 12.67 2.69 0.20
N GLU A 55 12.29 2.05 1.30
CA GLU A 55 13.15 1.10 2.03
C GLU A 55 13.33 -0.23 1.26
N GLY A 56 12.54 -0.44 0.20
CA GLY A 56 12.51 -1.68 -0.56
C GLY A 56 11.86 -2.85 0.19
N GLN A 57 11.06 -2.58 1.20
CA GLN A 57 10.33 -3.61 1.95
C GLN A 57 9.06 -4.04 1.23
N LYS A 58 8.45 -5.13 1.73
CA LYS A 58 7.15 -5.60 1.28
C LYS A 58 6.08 -4.54 1.56
N TYR A 59 5.21 -4.27 0.58
CA TYR A 59 4.15 -3.26 0.75
C TYR A 59 2.88 -3.63 -0.03
N LEU A 60 1.76 -3.02 0.36
CA LEU A 60 0.47 -3.21 -0.33
C LEU A 60 0.37 -2.33 -1.57
N TRP A 61 0.05 -2.96 -2.69
CA TRP A 61 -0.14 -2.32 -3.98
C TRP A 61 -1.63 -2.27 -4.34
N SER A 62 -2.03 -1.16 -4.94
CA SER A 62 -3.39 -0.90 -5.40
C SER A 62 -3.59 -1.54 -6.78
N ASN A 63 -4.49 -2.51 -6.87
CA ASN A 63 -4.94 -3.09 -8.12
C ASN A 63 -6.38 -2.70 -8.39
N LYS A 64 -6.74 -2.72 -9.68
CA LYS A 64 -8.14 -2.63 -10.10
C LYS A 64 -8.74 -4.03 -9.98
N THR A 65 -9.86 -4.15 -9.27
CA THR A 65 -10.65 -5.38 -9.24
C THR A 65 -11.44 -5.53 -10.55
N GLU A 66 -12.01 -6.71 -10.77
CA GLU A 66 -12.86 -7.00 -11.93
C GLU A 66 -14.05 -6.02 -12.02
N ASP A 67 -14.60 -5.61 -10.88
CA ASP A 67 -15.66 -4.60 -10.76
C ASP A 67 -15.19 -3.15 -11.05
N GLY A 68 -13.93 -2.97 -11.43
CA GLY A 68 -13.35 -1.66 -11.73
C GLY A 68 -12.96 -0.81 -10.52
N LYS A 69 -13.19 -1.29 -9.28
CA LYS A 69 -12.81 -0.60 -8.04
C LYS A 69 -11.32 -0.74 -7.76
N ILE A 70 -10.70 0.27 -7.15
CA ILE A 70 -9.29 0.21 -6.73
C ILE A 70 -9.23 -0.36 -5.32
N GLN A 71 -8.54 -1.48 -5.14
CA GLN A 71 -8.31 -2.11 -3.83
C GLN A 71 -6.83 -2.37 -3.57
N GLN A 72 -6.41 -2.23 -2.31
CA GLN A 72 -5.04 -2.50 -1.86
C GLN A 72 -4.87 -3.93 -1.37
N THR A 73 -5.15 -4.89 -2.25
CA THR A 73 -5.20 -6.31 -1.88
C THR A 73 -3.90 -7.05 -2.20
N SER A 74 -3.16 -6.59 -3.21
CA SER A 74 -1.95 -7.29 -3.66
C SER A 74 -0.71 -6.86 -2.90
N GLU A 75 0.12 -7.82 -2.51
CA GLU A 75 1.40 -7.55 -1.88
C GLU A 75 2.53 -7.52 -2.92
N ARG A 76 3.38 -6.49 -2.84
CA ARG A 76 4.64 -6.44 -3.58
C ARG A 76 5.76 -6.94 -2.69
N ILE A 77 6.54 -7.90 -3.20
CA ILE A 77 7.66 -8.52 -2.50
C ILE A 77 8.75 -7.47 -2.26
N ALA A 78 9.51 -7.64 -1.18
CA ALA A 78 10.70 -6.84 -0.90
C ALA A 78 11.74 -6.93 -2.04
N ARG A 79 12.56 -5.88 -2.18
CA ARG A 79 13.67 -5.86 -3.13
C ARG A 79 14.66 -6.97 -2.79
N SER A 80 15.19 -7.60 -3.83
CA SER A 80 16.23 -8.63 -3.70
C SER A 80 17.32 -8.40 -4.73
N LEU A 81 18.57 -8.63 -4.31
CA LEU A 81 19.72 -8.52 -5.20
C LEU A 81 19.78 -9.78 -6.08
N LYS A 82 19.60 -9.58 -7.38
CA LYS A 82 19.71 -10.64 -8.39
C LYS A 82 21.17 -10.95 -8.75
N PRO A 83 21.46 -12.11 -9.36
CA PRO A 83 22.81 -12.44 -9.84
C PRO A 83 23.38 -11.36 -10.78
N ALA A 84 24.70 -11.35 -10.93
CA ALA A 84 25.39 -10.42 -11.80
C ALA A 84 24.90 -10.56 -13.24
N CYS A 85 24.81 -9.43 -13.94
CA CYS A 85 24.43 -9.43 -15.33
C CYS A 85 25.53 -10.13 -16.15
N LYS A 86 25.15 -11.17 -16.90
CA LYS A 86 26.05 -11.92 -17.79
C LYS A 86 25.68 -11.76 -19.28
N SER A 87 24.77 -10.84 -19.60
CA SER A 87 24.30 -10.68 -20.98
C SER A 87 25.39 -10.11 -21.88
N GLU A 88 25.48 -10.61 -23.11
CA GLU A 88 26.45 -10.09 -24.08
C GLU A 88 26.20 -8.63 -24.43
N ALA A 89 24.95 -8.20 -24.43
CA ALA A 89 24.57 -6.81 -24.68
C ALA A 89 25.21 -5.85 -23.66
N CYS A 90 25.28 -6.25 -22.38
CA CYS A 90 25.98 -5.46 -21.37
C CYS A 90 27.50 -5.57 -21.52
N ARG A 91 28.03 -6.74 -21.92
CA ARG A 91 29.48 -6.93 -22.17
C ARG A 91 30.01 -6.05 -23.29
N LYS A 92 29.25 -5.90 -24.39
CA LYS A 92 29.63 -5.12 -25.58
C LYS A 92 29.35 -3.63 -25.43
N SER A 93 28.57 -3.22 -24.44
CA SER A 93 28.14 -1.82 -24.29
C SER A 93 29.18 -0.99 -23.55
N THR A 94 29.58 0.14 -24.15
CA THR A 94 30.44 1.14 -23.50
C THR A 94 29.72 1.94 -22.40
N LYS A 95 28.39 1.93 -22.39
CA LYS A 95 27.55 2.68 -21.43
C LYS A 95 27.16 1.83 -20.22
N ARG A 96 27.05 0.52 -20.38
CA ARG A 96 26.58 -0.40 -19.32
C ARG A 96 27.76 -1.13 -18.69
N ARG A 97 28.24 -0.64 -17.56
CA ARG A 97 29.40 -1.20 -16.84
C ARG A 97 29.04 -2.32 -15.86
N CYS A 98 28.06 -3.14 -16.20
CA CYS A 98 27.51 -4.14 -15.27
C CYS A 98 28.52 -5.20 -14.82
N ILE A 99 29.56 -5.45 -15.63
CA ILE A 99 30.60 -6.46 -15.38
C ILE A 99 31.73 -5.90 -14.52
N GLU A 100 31.96 -4.59 -14.54
CA GLU A 100 33.04 -3.94 -13.77
C GLU A 100 32.76 -3.96 -12.26
N PHE A 101 31.49 -4.02 -11.86
CA PHE A 101 31.13 -4.04 -10.44
C PHE A 101 31.32 -5.43 -9.84
N SER A 102 32.29 -5.54 -8.92
CA SER A 102 32.43 -6.71 -8.08
C SER A 102 31.19 -6.93 -7.19
N GLU A 103 30.95 -8.17 -6.80
CA GLU A 103 29.78 -8.53 -5.98
C GLU A 103 29.70 -7.75 -4.67
N ARG A 104 30.87 -7.43 -4.08
CA ARG A 104 30.96 -6.59 -2.88
C ARG A 104 30.42 -5.19 -3.12
N ILE A 105 30.78 -4.57 -4.25
CA ILE A 105 30.30 -3.22 -4.60
C ILE A 105 28.80 -3.26 -4.90
N ARG A 106 28.32 -4.30 -5.59
CA ARG A 106 26.89 -4.48 -5.89
C ARG A 106 26.04 -4.57 -4.61
N LYS A 107 26.49 -5.36 -3.63
CA LYS A 107 25.84 -5.46 -2.31
C LYS A 107 25.85 -4.11 -1.58
N ASN A 108 26.98 -3.41 -1.59
CA ASN A 108 27.08 -2.10 -0.94
C ASN A 108 26.09 -1.08 -1.55
N ILE A 109 26.03 -1.00 -2.88
CA ILE A 109 25.07 -0.13 -3.59
C ILE A 109 23.63 -0.49 -3.20
N PHE A 110 23.29 -1.79 -3.15
CA PHE A 110 21.94 -2.26 -2.83
C PHE A 110 21.49 -1.99 -1.39
N HIS A 111 22.41 -1.97 -0.43
CA HIS A 111 22.06 -1.69 0.97
C HIS A 111 22.11 -0.20 1.31
N LYS A 112 22.97 0.58 0.63
CA LYS A 112 23.15 2.01 0.90
C LYS A 112 22.05 2.88 0.29
N PHE A 113 21.51 2.47 -0.85
CA PHE A 113 20.37 3.09 -1.53
C PHE A 113 19.19 2.14 -1.47
#